data_AF-V8CMW7-F1
#
_entry.id   AF-V8CMW7-F1
#
_cell.length_a   1.000
_cell.length_b   1.000
_cell.length_c   1.000
_cell.angle_alpha   90.00
_cell.angle_beta   90.00
_cell.angle_gamma   90.00
#
_symmetry.space_group_name_H-M   'P 1'
#
loop_
_entity.id
_entity.type
_entity.pdbx_description
1 polymer ?
#
loop_
_entity_poly.entity_id
_entity_poly.type
_entity_poly.pdbx_seq_one_letter_code
_entity_poly.pdbx_strand_id
1 'polypeptide(L)'
;MVFFDLPTDTKKERKAATVFRQNLIKDGFTMFPFSIYIRHCGSKENMGAHIKRVSSFIPTYGKVGIMGITDKQFEEIKLFYGQKPQRPNAPGAQLELF
;
A
#
# COMPACT_ATOMS: atom_id res chain seq x y z
N MET A 1 7.55 -4.21 3.74
CA MET A 1 6.89 -3.23 2.84
C MET A 1 7.09 -3.65 1.39
N VAL A 2 6.08 -3.46 0.54
CA VAL A 2 6.11 -3.70 -0.90
C VAL A 2 5.84 -2.37 -1.61
N PHE A 3 6.68 -2.00 -2.55
CA PHE A 3 6.60 -0.80 -3.38
C PHE A 3 6.37 -1.26 -4.81
N PHE A 4 5.56 -0.55 -5.59
CA PHE A 4 5.41 -0.89 -7.00
C PHE A 4 5.14 0.30 -7.90
N ASP A 5 5.56 0.17 -9.14
CA ASP A 5 5.21 1.04 -10.25
C ASP A 5 4.78 0.14 -11.41
N LEU A 6 3.48 0.06 -11.65
CA LEU A 6 2.90 -0.85 -12.64
C LEU A 6 2.27 -0.03 -13.77
N PRO A 7 2.44 -0.42 -15.04
CA PRO A 7 1.81 0.27 -16.16
C PRO A 7 0.28 0.17 -16.04
N THR A 8 -0.44 1.16 -16.59
CA THR A 8 -1.91 1.24 -16.52
C THR A 8 -2.57 1.77 -17.79
N ASP A 9 -1.82 1.91 -18.88
CA ASP A 9 -2.28 2.54 -20.12
C ASP A 9 -3.33 1.67 -20.84
N THR A 10 -3.10 0.35 -20.86
CA THR A 10 -4.00 -0.61 -21.49
C THR A 10 -4.95 -1.29 -20.49
N LYS A 11 -6.08 -1.83 -21.00
CA LYS A 11 -7.02 -2.62 -20.17
C LYS A 11 -6.35 -3.84 -19.53
N LYS A 12 -5.39 -4.46 -20.22
CA LYS A 12 -4.64 -5.63 -19.72
C LYS A 12 -3.75 -5.25 -18.55
N GLU A 13 -3.03 -4.14 -18.66
CA GLU A 13 -2.15 -3.62 -17.61
C GLU A 13 -2.94 -3.20 -16.36
N ARG A 14 -4.06 -2.46 -16.53
CA ARG A 14 -4.94 -2.12 -15.39
C ARG A 14 -5.47 -3.34 -14.67
N LYS A 15 -5.85 -4.39 -15.42
CA LYS A 15 -6.28 -5.67 -14.82
C LYS A 15 -5.15 -6.32 -14.05
N ALA A 16 -3.94 -6.40 -14.61
CA ALA A 16 -2.77 -6.97 -13.94
C ALA A 16 -2.42 -6.20 -12.64
N ALA A 17 -2.41 -4.86 -12.69
CA ALA A 17 -2.17 -4.01 -11.52
C ALA A 17 -3.25 -4.21 -10.43
N THR A 18 -4.51 -4.36 -10.83
CA THR A 18 -5.62 -4.63 -9.91
C THR A 18 -5.47 -6.01 -9.25
N VAL A 19 -5.15 -7.03 -10.03
CA VAL A 19 -4.93 -8.40 -9.52
C VAL A 19 -3.74 -8.44 -8.56
N PHE A 20 -2.63 -7.77 -8.89
CA PHE A 20 -1.47 -7.68 -8.00
C PHE A 20 -1.84 -7.06 -6.64
N ARG A 21 -2.54 -5.92 -6.66
CA ARG A 21 -3.02 -5.26 -5.43
C ARG A 21 -3.98 -6.15 -4.63
N GLN A 22 -4.90 -6.84 -5.29
CA GLN A 22 -5.83 -7.75 -4.63
C GLN A 22 -5.10 -8.93 -3.98
N ASN A 23 -4.07 -9.48 -4.63
CA ASN A 23 -3.27 -10.56 -4.07
C ASN A 23 -2.46 -10.09 -2.85
N LEU A 24 -1.93 -8.86 -2.85
CA LEU A 24 -1.32 -8.26 -1.65
C LEU A 24 -2.32 -8.16 -0.49
N ILE A 25 -3.53 -7.66 -0.75
CA ILE A 25 -4.57 -7.54 0.28
C ILE A 25 -4.98 -8.92 0.82
N LYS A 26 -5.17 -9.91 -0.06
CA LYS A 26 -5.45 -11.30 0.33
C LYS A 26 -4.34 -11.92 1.17
N ASP A 27 -3.09 -11.54 0.91
CA ASP A 27 -1.93 -11.91 1.73
C ASP A 27 -1.77 -11.04 2.99
N GLY A 28 -2.80 -10.26 3.34
CA GLY A 28 -2.89 -9.45 4.55
C GLY A 28 -1.95 -8.24 4.58
N PHE A 29 -1.54 -7.72 3.41
CA PHE A 29 -0.95 -6.41 3.34
C PHE A 29 -2.02 -5.32 3.42
N THR A 30 -1.72 -4.26 4.16
CA THR A 30 -2.55 -3.05 4.24
C THR A 30 -1.96 -1.97 3.35
N MET A 31 -2.83 -1.19 2.70
CA MET A 31 -2.39 -0.05 1.91
C MET A 31 -1.73 0.99 2.81
N PHE A 32 -0.53 1.39 2.44
CA PHE A 32 0.15 2.58 2.92
C PHE A 32 0.08 3.62 1.78
N PRO A 33 0.07 4.94 2.03
CA PRO A 33 -0.19 5.94 0.99
C PRO A 33 0.57 5.68 -0.32
N PHE A 34 -0.16 5.77 -1.44
CA PHE A 34 0.25 5.59 -2.85
C PHE A 34 1.28 4.49 -3.14
N SER A 35 0.84 3.42 -3.84
CA SER A 35 1.68 2.33 -4.37
C SER A 35 2.61 1.61 -3.37
N ILE A 36 2.33 1.75 -2.07
CA ILE A 36 3.06 1.09 -0.99
C ILE A 36 2.08 0.22 -0.20
N TYR A 37 2.51 -0.98 0.15
CA TYR A 37 1.74 -1.94 0.95
C TYR A 37 2.61 -2.49 2.07
N ILE A 38 2.04 -2.58 3.27
CA ILE A 38 2.78 -3.00 4.48
C ILE A 38 2.11 -4.20 5.14
N ARG A 39 2.91 -5.05 5.77
CA ARG A 39 2.47 -6.22 6.54
C ARG A 39 3.40 -6.40 7.71
N HIS A 40 2.84 -6.52 8.91
CA HIS A 40 3.58 -6.93 10.10
C HIS A 40 3.93 -8.42 10.00
N CYS A 41 5.19 -8.77 10.24
CA CYS A 41 5.69 -10.14 10.21
C CYS A 41 6.31 -10.45 11.57
N GLY A 42 5.79 -11.48 12.27
CA GLY A 42 6.28 -11.82 13.62
C GLY A 42 7.68 -12.44 13.66
N SER A 43 8.25 -12.81 12.51
CA SER A 43 9.62 -13.34 12.43
C SER A 43 10.22 -13.13 11.02
N LYS A 44 11.54 -13.30 10.89
CA LYS A 44 12.22 -13.24 9.59
C LYS A 44 11.81 -14.39 8.67
N GLU A 45 11.52 -15.56 9.21
CA GLU A 45 11.04 -16.73 8.48
C GLU A 45 9.65 -16.46 7.91
N ASN A 46 8.75 -15.89 8.72
CA ASN A 46 7.43 -15.45 8.27
C ASN A 46 7.54 -14.42 7.15
N MET A 47 8.41 -13.41 7.31
CA MET A 47 8.72 -12.43 6.27
C MET A 47 9.22 -13.10 4.98
N GLY A 48 10.13 -14.06 5.10
CA GLY A 48 10.67 -14.82 3.96
C GLY A 48 9.60 -15.60 3.20
N ALA A 49 8.63 -16.20 3.91
CA ALA A 49 7.50 -16.88 3.29
C ALA A 49 6.61 -15.91 2.50
N HIS A 50 6.35 -14.71 3.04
CA HIS A 50 5.59 -13.68 2.35
C HIS A 50 6.34 -13.08 1.16
N ILE A 51 7.66 -12.89 1.25
CA ILE A 51 8.49 -12.46 0.12
C ILE A 51 8.37 -13.46 -1.03
N LYS A 52 8.55 -14.77 -0.75
CA LYS A 52 8.40 -15.82 -1.76
C LYS A 52 7.01 -15.82 -2.41
N ARG A 53 5.95 -15.61 -1.61
CA ARG A 53 4.57 -15.54 -2.12
C ARG A 53 4.37 -14.32 -3.00
N VAL A 54 4.81 -13.13 -2.58
CA VAL A 54 4.70 -11.91 -3.41
C VAL A 54 5.42 -12.07 -4.74
N SER A 55 6.63 -12.65 -4.71
CA SER A 55 7.43 -12.88 -5.92
C SER A 55 6.74 -13.80 -6.95
N SER A 56 5.85 -14.70 -6.53
CA SER A 56 5.20 -15.64 -7.45
C SER A 56 4.06 -15.04 -8.28
N PHE A 57 3.56 -13.87 -7.89
CA PHE A 57 2.46 -13.19 -8.61
C PHE A 57 2.83 -11.79 -9.11
N ILE A 58 4.13 -11.48 -9.22
CA ILE A 58 4.60 -10.24 -9.85
C ILE A 58 4.14 -10.22 -11.32
N PRO A 59 3.49 -9.14 -11.79
CA PRO A 59 3.08 -9.02 -13.19
C PRO A 59 4.29 -8.95 -14.13
N THR A 60 4.11 -9.36 -15.38
CA THR A 60 5.18 -9.37 -16.40
C THR A 60 5.82 -8.00 -16.63
N TYR A 61 5.06 -6.92 -16.45
CA TYR A 61 5.51 -5.54 -16.65
C TYR A 61 5.35 -4.72 -15.37
N GLY A 62 6.22 -3.72 -15.22
CA GLY A 62 6.30 -2.87 -14.05
C GLY A 62 7.50 -3.19 -13.17
N LYS A 63 7.63 -2.47 -12.07
CA LYS A 63 8.73 -2.56 -11.11
C LYS A 63 8.14 -2.85 -9.73
N VAL A 64 8.70 -3.82 -9.03
CA VAL A 64 8.29 -4.16 -7.65
C VAL A 64 9.53 -4.20 -6.77
N GLY A 65 9.49 -3.49 -5.65
CA GLY A 65 10.51 -3.52 -4.60
C GLY A 65 9.93 -4.08 -3.31
N ILE A 66 10.74 -4.81 -2.55
CA ILE A 66 10.35 -5.34 -1.23
C ILE A 66 11.44 -5.01 -0.23
N MET A 67 11.06 -4.42 0.91
CA MET A 67 11.97 -4.05 1.98
C MET A 67 11.44 -4.57 3.32
N GLY A 68 12.27 -5.32 4.05
CA GLY A 68 12.05 -5.63 5.45
C GLY A 68 12.60 -4.51 6.32
N ILE A 69 11.82 -4.02 7.26
CA ILE A 69 12.21 -3.01 8.25
C ILE A 69 11.71 -3.45 9.63
N THR A 70 12.35 -2.96 10.69
CA THR A 70 11.90 -3.17 12.07
C THR A 70 10.79 -2.20 12.46
N ASP A 71 10.11 -2.48 13.57
CA ASP A 71 9.08 -1.58 14.12
C ASP A 71 9.67 -0.19 14.43
N LYS A 72 10.87 -0.13 15.01
CA LYS A 72 11.58 1.14 15.24
C LYS A 72 11.84 1.92 13.95
N GLN A 73 12.28 1.24 12.88
CA GLN A 73 12.48 1.89 11.58
C GLN A 73 11.15 2.33 10.95
N PHE A 74 10.06 1.60 11.21
CA PHE A 74 8.72 1.98 10.76
C PHE A 74 8.21 3.23 11.48
N GLU A 75 8.42 3.34 12.80
CA GLU A 75 8.09 4.52 13.60
C GLU A 75 8.84 5.77 13.13
N GLU A 76 10.06 5.60 12.60
CA GLU A 76 10.87 6.69 12.05
C GLU A 76 10.41 7.16 10.65
N ILE A 77 9.44 6.48 10.01
CA ILE A 77 8.93 6.89 8.69
C ILE A 77 8.19 8.22 8.79
N LYS A 78 8.68 9.23 8.07
CA LYS A 78 8.03 10.53 7.92
C LYS A 78 7.21 10.59 6.65
N LEU A 79 5.92 10.89 6.79
CA LEU A 79 5.01 11.10 5.66
C LEU A 79 4.78 12.59 5.45
N PHE A 80 5.01 13.06 4.23
CA PHE A 80 4.76 14.43 3.83
C PHE A 80 3.62 14.45 2.82
N TYR A 81 2.61 15.28 3.07
CA TYR A 81 1.49 15.47 2.17
C TYR A 81 1.57 16.89 1.59
N GLY A 82 1.43 16.98 0.26
CA GLY A 82 1.25 18.29 -0.37
C GLY A 82 -0.02 18.96 0.14
N GLN A 83 0.01 20.27 0.36
CA GLN A 83 -1.17 21.04 0.71
C GLN A 83 -2.10 21.12 -0.51
N LYS A 84 -3.07 20.22 -0.60
CA LYS A 84 -4.25 20.44 -1.44
C LYS A 84 -5.32 21.06 -0.55
N PRO A 85 -5.97 22.16 -0.96
CA PRO A 85 -7.15 22.66 -0.25
C PRO A 85 -8.19 21.53 -0.18
N GLN A 86 -8.42 21.00 1.01
CA GLN A 86 -9.57 20.15 1.25
C GLN A 86 -10.80 21.04 1.24
N ARG A 87 -11.83 20.67 0.47
CA ARG A 87 -13.14 21.27 0.69
C ARG A 87 -13.51 20.98 2.15
N PRO A 88 -13.97 21.97 2.93
CA PRO A 88 -14.41 21.74 4.30
C PRO A 88 -15.41 20.60 4.29
N ASN A 89 -15.07 19.49 4.94
CA ASN A 89 -15.97 18.35 5.09
C ASN A 89 -16.82 18.53 6.35
N ALA A 90 -17.36 19.74 6.52
CA ALA A 90 -18.31 20.03 7.57
C ALA A 90 -19.70 19.75 6.99
N PRO A 91 -20.39 18.65 7.37
CA PRO A 91 -21.84 18.69 7.31
C PRO A 91 -22.25 19.90 8.16
N GLY A 92 -23.19 20.71 7.68
CA GLY A 92 -23.67 21.88 8.43
C GLY A 92 -24.25 21.42 9.76
N ALA A 93 -23.40 21.28 10.78
CA ALA A 93 -23.80 21.02 12.14
C ALA A 93 -24.30 22.37 12.67
N GLN A 94 -25.58 22.64 12.42
CA GLN A 94 -26.32 23.66 13.13
C GLN A 94 -26.34 23.24 14.60
N LEU A 95 -25.49 23.87 15.42
CA LEU A 95 -25.55 23.73 16.85
C LEU A 95 -26.70 24.61 17.34
N GLU A 96 -27.85 24.01 17.66
CA GLU A 96 -28.85 24.68 18.49
C GLU A 96 -28.33 24.68 19.93
N LEU A 97 -28.02 25.87 20.45
CA LEU A 97 -27.96 26.09 21.90
C LEU A 97 -29.36 26.51 22.34
N PHE A 98 -29.96 25.70 23.22
CA PHE A 98 -31.08 26.12 24.08
C PHE A 98 -30.53 26.78 25.34
#